data_AF-A0A8H2Y2N7-F1
#
_entry.id   AF-A0A8H2Y2N7-F1
#
_cell.length_a   1.000
_cell.length_b   1.000
_cell.length_c   1.000
_cell.angle_alpha   90.00
_cell.angle_beta   90.00
_cell.angle_gamma   90.00
#
_symmetry.space_group_name_H-M   'P 1'
#
loop_
_entity.id
_entity.type
_entity.pdbx_description
1 polymer ?
#
loop_
_entity_poly.entity_id
_entity_poly.type
_entity_poly.pdbx_seq_one_letter_code
_entity_poly.pdbx_strand_id
1 'polypeptide(L)'
;MVSFSISIIAVAAFFAQSALAVPSPSVDTNGIYVKRAASCTFPNPPKTSSLSSPMTVKGTFDGGNVRYDRGKGACSGQKEGGDKDAVFLLENGATLKNVVIGADQAEGVHCKGSCNIYNVWFEDVCEDAITLRQTSGTTNIVGGGAKNASDKVVQHNGGGVVNIESYCV
;
A
#
# COMPACT_ATOMS: atom_id res chain seq x y z
N MET A 1 62.26 -35.21 0.58
CA MET A 1 61.33 -34.09 0.83
C MET A 1 60.23 -34.18 -0.21
N VAL A 2 59.02 -34.56 0.21
CA VAL A 2 57.85 -34.66 -0.69
C VAL A 2 56.97 -33.45 -0.40
N SER A 3 56.72 -32.63 -1.41
CA SER A 3 55.90 -31.43 -1.31
C SER A 3 54.47 -31.76 -1.74
N PHE A 4 53.49 -31.57 -0.86
CA PHE A 4 52.07 -31.68 -1.18
C PHE A 4 51.45 -30.29 -1.23
N SER A 5 50.87 -29.94 -2.39
CA SER A 5 50.04 -28.74 -2.56
C SER A 5 48.58 -29.12 -2.34
N ILE A 6 47.90 -28.41 -1.45
CA ILE A 6 46.46 -28.57 -1.18
C ILE A 6 45.72 -27.42 -1.88
N SER A 7 44.91 -27.75 -2.89
CA SER A 7 44.00 -26.82 -3.55
C SER A 7 42.74 -26.64 -2.71
N ILE A 8 42.44 -25.40 -2.33
CA ILE A 8 41.24 -25.03 -1.55
C ILE A 8 40.10 -24.79 -2.56
N ILE A 9 39.15 -25.71 -2.65
CA ILE A 9 37.90 -25.52 -3.39
C ILE A 9 36.94 -24.78 -2.46
N ALA A 10 36.68 -23.50 -2.76
CA ALA A 10 35.66 -22.72 -2.05
C ALA A 10 34.26 -23.22 -2.45
N VAL A 11 33.58 -23.92 -1.55
CA VAL A 11 32.18 -24.30 -1.71
C VAL A 11 31.31 -23.10 -1.35
N ALA A 12 30.77 -22.42 -2.36
CA ALA A 12 29.77 -21.38 -2.17
C ALA A 12 28.44 -22.02 -1.71
N ALA A 13 28.11 -21.87 -0.43
CA ALA A 13 26.82 -22.27 0.11
C ALA A 13 25.74 -21.29 -0.39
N PHE A 14 24.97 -21.71 -1.39
CA PHE A 14 23.72 -21.05 -1.78
C PHE A 14 22.68 -21.32 -0.68
N PHE A 15 22.48 -20.35 0.21
CA PHE A 15 21.30 -20.33 1.08
C PHE A 15 20.07 -20.04 0.22
N ALA A 16 19.34 -21.09 -0.16
CA ALA A 16 18.00 -20.94 -0.71
C ALA A 16 17.08 -20.42 0.41
N GLN A 17 16.85 -19.11 0.43
CA GLN A 17 15.78 -18.53 1.24
C GLN A 17 14.46 -19.03 0.66
N SER A 18 13.79 -19.93 1.38
CA SER A 18 12.39 -20.24 1.15
C SER A 18 11.58 -18.98 1.45
N ALA A 19 11.30 -18.19 0.41
CA ALA A 19 10.33 -17.13 0.50
C ALA A 19 8.98 -17.76 0.84
N LEU A 20 8.51 -17.56 2.08
CA LEU A 20 7.13 -17.84 2.43
C LEU A 20 6.31 -16.84 1.62
N ALA A 21 5.75 -17.30 0.49
CA ALA A 21 4.71 -16.57 -0.20
C ALA A 21 3.55 -16.48 0.79
N VAL A 22 3.45 -15.35 1.50
CA VAL A 22 2.25 -15.02 2.27
C VAL A 22 1.13 -15.09 1.25
N PRO A 23 0.09 -15.92 1.46
CA PRO A 23 -0.95 -16.07 0.47
C PRO A 23 -1.52 -14.69 0.22
N SER A 24 -1.34 -14.20 -1.02
CA SER A 24 -1.97 -12.97 -1.46
C SER A 24 -3.45 -13.05 -1.09
N PRO A 25 -4.06 -11.95 -0.63
CA PRO A 25 -5.49 -11.89 -0.38
C PRO A 25 -6.26 -12.64 -1.48
N SER A 26 -6.97 -13.71 -1.10
CA SER A 26 -7.79 -14.45 -2.04
C SER A 26 -8.92 -13.54 -2.51
N VAL A 27 -9.15 -13.49 -3.81
CA VAL A 27 -10.36 -12.88 -4.39
C VAL A 27 -11.37 -13.98 -4.71
N ASP A 28 -12.65 -13.72 -4.51
CA ASP A 28 -13.72 -14.61 -4.93
C ASP A 28 -13.87 -14.64 -6.45
N THR A 29 -14.80 -15.45 -6.96
CA THR A 29 -15.08 -15.56 -8.40
C THR A 29 -15.53 -14.26 -9.06
N ASN A 30 -15.91 -13.25 -8.27
CA ASN A 30 -16.31 -11.92 -8.73
C ASN A 30 -15.16 -10.89 -8.59
N GLY A 31 -13.97 -11.32 -8.17
CA GLY A 31 -12.82 -10.43 -7.97
C GLY A 31 -12.89 -9.62 -6.66
N ILE A 32 -13.78 -9.99 -5.74
CA ILE A 32 -13.92 -9.33 -4.43
C ILE A 32 -13.02 -10.02 -3.41
N TYR A 33 -12.31 -9.23 -2.62
CA TYR A 33 -11.41 -9.75 -1.60
C TYR A 33 -12.20 -10.50 -0.52
N VAL A 34 -11.84 -11.77 -0.30
CA VAL A 34 -12.54 -12.65 0.65
C VAL A 34 -12.25 -12.19 2.08
N LYS A 35 -13.31 -12.07 2.89
CA LYS A 35 -13.22 -11.71 4.31
C LYS A 35 -12.30 -12.69 5.05
N ARG A 36 -11.32 -12.16 5.76
CA ARG A 36 -10.43 -12.93 6.64
C ARG A 36 -10.06 -12.15 7.90
N ALA A 37 -9.39 -12.80 8.84
CA ALA A 37 -8.75 -12.08 9.94
C ALA A 37 -7.78 -11.03 9.39
N ALA A 38 -7.77 -9.84 9.99
CA ALA A 38 -6.76 -8.83 9.67
C ALA A 38 -5.37 -9.41 9.96
N SER A 39 -4.41 -9.13 9.07
CA SER A 39 -3.00 -9.48 9.27
C SER A 39 -2.21 -8.18 9.28
N CYS A 40 -1.30 -8.03 10.23
CA CYS A 40 -0.38 -6.91 10.30
C CYS A 40 0.98 -7.23 9.66
N THR A 41 1.03 -8.25 8.79
CA THR A 41 2.23 -8.63 8.04
C THR A 41 2.36 -7.74 6.81
N PHE A 42 3.13 -6.66 6.96
CA PHE A 42 3.43 -5.77 5.84
C PHE A 42 4.26 -6.50 4.77
N PRO A 43 3.97 -6.28 3.48
CA PRO A 43 4.78 -6.82 2.40
C PRO A 43 6.18 -6.20 2.40
N ASN A 44 7.15 -6.89 1.78
CA ASN A 44 8.46 -6.34 1.45
C ASN A 44 8.44 -5.84 -0.01
N PRO A 45 8.35 -4.52 -0.27
CA PRO A 45 8.21 -4.02 -1.63
C PRO A 45 9.46 -4.30 -2.47
N PRO A 46 9.33 -4.75 -3.74
CA PRO A 46 10.47 -5.07 -4.58
C PRO A 46 11.22 -3.82 -5.07
N LYS A 47 10.59 -2.65 -5.03
CA LYS A 47 11.15 -1.36 -5.43
C LYS A 47 10.30 -0.20 -4.88
N THR A 48 10.87 1.00 -4.96
CA THR A 48 10.19 2.28 -4.69
C THR A 48 10.02 3.10 -5.97
N SER A 49 8.86 3.73 -6.13
CA SER A 49 8.52 4.67 -7.20
C SER A 49 8.09 6.01 -6.60
N SER A 50 9.01 6.96 -6.52
CA SER A 50 8.72 8.32 -6.05
C SER A 50 8.07 9.16 -7.14
N LEU A 51 6.90 9.71 -6.86
CA LEU A 51 6.06 10.43 -7.81
C LEU A 51 6.16 11.94 -7.62
N SER A 52 6.49 12.68 -8.68
CA SER A 52 6.52 14.15 -8.64
C SER A 52 5.11 14.77 -8.56
N SER A 53 4.07 14.03 -8.94
CA SER A 53 2.65 14.42 -8.92
C SER A 53 1.79 13.21 -8.52
N PRO A 54 0.54 13.40 -8.07
CA PRO A 54 -0.35 12.28 -7.76
C PRO A 54 -0.53 11.37 -8.97
N MET A 55 -0.59 10.06 -8.72
CA MET A 55 -1.00 9.11 -9.76
C MET A 55 -2.54 9.03 -9.80
N THR A 56 -3.14 9.55 -10.87
CA THR A 56 -4.59 9.46 -11.06
C THR A 56 -4.99 8.09 -11.59
N VAL A 57 -5.94 7.44 -10.91
CA VAL A 57 -6.48 6.12 -11.29
C VAL A 57 -7.95 6.27 -11.67
N LYS A 58 -8.30 5.88 -12.90
CA LYS A 58 -9.69 5.93 -13.43
C LYS A 58 -10.38 4.56 -13.47
N GLY A 59 -9.61 3.48 -13.51
CA GLY A 59 -10.09 2.10 -13.54
C GLY A 59 -9.41 1.31 -12.44
N THR A 60 -8.81 0.17 -12.78
CA THR A 60 -8.03 -0.62 -11.82
C THR A 60 -6.54 -0.38 -12.00
N PHE A 61 -5.85 -0.08 -10.90
CA PHE A 61 -4.41 -0.09 -10.82
C PHE A 61 -3.95 -1.19 -9.85
N ASP A 62 -3.17 -2.14 -10.37
CA ASP A 62 -2.47 -3.15 -9.58
C ASP A 62 -0.99 -2.78 -9.49
N GLY A 63 -0.53 -2.43 -8.28
CA GLY A 63 0.83 -2.01 -8.05
C GLY A 63 1.84 -3.13 -7.88
N GLY A 64 1.41 -4.41 -7.83
CA GLY A 64 2.32 -5.54 -7.66
C GLY A 64 3.17 -5.48 -6.38
N ASN A 65 2.62 -4.93 -5.29
CA ASN A 65 3.28 -4.61 -4.02
C ASN A 65 4.47 -3.64 -4.13
N VAL A 66 4.55 -2.85 -5.21
CA VAL A 66 5.53 -1.77 -5.33
C VAL A 66 5.23 -0.68 -4.30
N ARG A 67 6.29 -0.08 -3.74
CA ARG A 67 6.19 1.10 -2.88
C ARG A 67 6.07 2.36 -3.73
N TYR A 68 5.13 3.23 -3.39
CA TYR A 68 4.92 4.55 -3.98
C TYR A 68 4.96 5.62 -2.90
N ASP A 69 5.53 6.77 -3.22
CA ASP A 69 5.60 7.94 -2.34
C ASP A 69 5.71 9.22 -3.18
N ARG A 70 5.89 10.38 -2.54
CA ARG A 70 6.07 11.69 -3.19
C ARG A 70 7.52 12.18 -3.17
N GLY A 71 8.46 11.33 -2.74
CA GLY A 71 9.88 11.65 -2.62
C GLY A 71 10.27 12.28 -1.28
N LYS A 72 11.56 12.17 -0.95
CA LYS A 72 12.13 12.52 0.36
C LYS A 72 11.68 13.90 0.84
N GLY A 73 11.14 13.95 2.06
CA GLY A 73 10.76 15.19 2.72
C GLY A 73 9.41 15.75 2.27
N ALA A 74 8.64 14.99 1.49
CA ALA A 74 7.27 15.35 1.16
C ALA A 74 6.38 15.37 2.42
N CYS A 75 6.62 14.47 3.38
CA CYS A 75 5.88 14.48 4.64
C CYS A 75 6.26 15.71 5.49
N SER A 76 5.26 16.54 5.80
CA SER A 76 5.37 17.68 6.70
C SER A 76 4.58 17.50 8.00
N GLY A 77 4.36 16.25 8.41
CA GLY A 77 3.50 15.88 9.53
C GLY A 77 2.03 16.20 9.26
N GLN A 78 1.31 16.64 10.29
CA GLN A 78 -0.14 16.91 10.28
C GLN A 78 -0.53 18.23 9.57
N LYS A 79 0.26 18.66 8.59
CA LYS A 79 -0.09 19.81 7.76
C LYS A 79 -1.00 19.35 6.63
N GLU A 80 -2.28 19.68 6.75
CA GLU A 80 -3.31 19.42 5.73
C GLU A 80 -2.85 19.85 4.32
N GLY A 81 -2.92 18.92 3.39
CA GLY A 81 -2.71 19.09 1.97
C GLY A 81 -4.00 18.96 1.17
N GLY A 82 -3.87 18.81 -0.15
CA GLY A 82 -5.00 18.57 -1.04
C GLY A 82 -4.69 17.51 -2.08
N ASP A 83 -5.58 17.33 -3.06
CA ASP A 83 -5.45 16.29 -4.09
C ASP A 83 -4.10 16.30 -4.83
N LYS A 84 -3.47 17.47 -4.97
CA LYS A 84 -2.14 17.62 -5.60
C LYS A 84 -0.99 17.01 -4.79
N ASP A 85 -1.21 16.79 -3.49
CA ASP A 85 -0.21 16.30 -2.55
C ASP A 85 -0.36 14.79 -2.33
N ALA A 86 -1.49 14.18 -2.71
CA ALA A 86 -1.75 12.75 -2.57
C ALA A 86 -0.77 11.87 -3.36
N VAL A 87 -0.43 10.68 -2.86
CA VAL A 87 0.28 9.67 -3.66
C VAL A 87 -0.62 9.16 -4.78
N PHE A 88 -1.87 8.82 -4.45
CA PHE A 88 -2.86 8.38 -5.44
C PHE A 88 -4.14 9.19 -5.37
N LEU A 89 -4.70 9.49 -6.55
CA LEU A 89 -5.99 10.14 -6.71
C LEU A 89 -6.93 9.22 -7.50
N LEU A 90 -7.92 8.66 -6.82
CA LEU A 90 -8.86 7.70 -7.37
C LEU A 90 -10.12 8.44 -7.82
N GLU A 91 -10.43 8.35 -9.12
CA GLU A 91 -11.72 8.80 -9.63
C GLU A 91 -12.85 7.86 -9.17
N ASN A 92 -14.11 8.30 -9.31
CA ASN A 92 -15.26 7.51 -8.92
C ASN A 92 -15.29 6.14 -9.64
N GLY A 93 -15.43 5.07 -8.86
CA GLY A 93 -15.42 3.67 -9.31
C GLY A 93 -14.02 3.05 -9.43
N ALA A 94 -12.95 3.81 -9.22
CA ALA A 94 -11.59 3.30 -9.39
C ALA A 94 -11.20 2.28 -8.30
N THR A 95 -10.30 1.38 -8.66
CA THR A 95 -9.74 0.35 -7.78
C THR A 95 -8.23 0.50 -7.69
N LEU A 96 -7.71 0.61 -6.48
CA LEU A 96 -6.28 0.55 -6.18
C LEU A 96 -5.99 -0.77 -5.45
N LYS A 97 -5.03 -1.55 -5.93
CA LYS A 97 -4.68 -2.81 -5.26
C LYS A 97 -3.21 -3.18 -5.28
N ASN A 98 -2.80 -3.92 -4.25
CA ASN A 98 -1.42 -4.41 -4.08
C ASN A 98 -0.42 -3.26 -4.17
N VAL A 99 -0.61 -2.26 -3.32
CA VAL A 99 0.21 -1.05 -3.28
C VAL A 99 0.78 -0.90 -1.88
N VAL A 100 2.01 -0.42 -1.81
CA VAL A 100 2.60 0.03 -0.56
C VAL A 100 2.83 1.53 -0.67
N ILE A 101 2.42 2.27 0.33
CA ILE A 101 2.59 3.71 0.44
C ILE A 101 3.70 3.95 1.45
N GLY A 102 4.79 4.57 0.99
CA GLY A 102 5.96 4.87 1.80
C GLY A 102 5.74 6.06 2.73
N ALA A 103 6.65 6.23 3.71
CA ALA A 103 6.59 7.31 4.69
C ALA A 103 6.65 8.73 4.08
N ASP A 104 7.24 8.87 2.90
CA ASP A 104 7.37 10.13 2.16
C ASP A 104 6.10 10.46 1.34
N GLN A 105 4.89 10.21 1.86
CA GLN A 105 3.64 10.34 1.10
C GLN A 105 3.04 11.76 1.02
N ALA A 106 3.38 12.67 1.93
CA ALA A 106 2.60 13.90 2.21
C ALA A 106 1.13 13.58 2.54
N GLU A 107 0.30 13.37 1.53
CA GLU A 107 -1.07 12.87 1.62
C GLU A 107 -1.14 11.45 1.04
N GLY A 108 -1.93 10.56 1.63
CA GLY A 108 -1.97 9.16 1.19
C GLY A 108 -2.77 8.93 -0.09
N VAL A 109 -3.98 8.40 0.06
CA VAL A 109 -4.88 8.04 -1.04
C VAL A 109 -6.14 8.88 -0.96
N HIS A 110 -6.45 9.64 -2.00
CA HIS A 110 -7.69 10.40 -2.09
C HIS A 110 -8.68 9.70 -3.03
N CYS A 111 -9.90 9.44 -2.55
CA CYS A 111 -11.01 8.99 -3.37
C CYS A 111 -11.97 10.14 -3.64
N LYS A 112 -12.10 10.53 -4.91
CA LYS A 112 -12.99 11.61 -5.36
C LYS A 112 -14.46 11.20 -5.42
N GLY A 113 -14.72 9.89 -5.44
CA GLY A 113 -16.03 9.27 -5.41
C GLY A 113 -15.96 7.93 -4.68
N SER A 114 -16.96 7.06 -4.86
CA SER A 114 -16.89 5.69 -4.37
C SER A 114 -15.65 5.02 -4.96
N CYS A 115 -14.88 4.30 -4.17
CA CYS A 115 -13.64 3.66 -4.65
C CYS A 115 -13.41 2.31 -3.97
N ASN A 116 -12.46 1.54 -4.50
CA ASN A 116 -12.04 0.28 -3.94
C ASN A 116 -10.55 0.31 -3.62
N ILE A 117 -10.19 0.02 -2.39
CA ILE A 117 -8.82 0.00 -1.89
C ILE A 117 -8.56 -1.40 -1.35
N TYR A 118 -7.74 -2.17 -2.04
CA TYR A 118 -7.56 -3.58 -1.73
C TYR A 118 -6.11 -3.97 -1.52
N ASN A 119 -5.78 -4.51 -0.34
CA ASN A 119 -4.40 -4.88 -0.01
C ASN A 119 -3.43 -3.70 -0.23
N VAL A 120 -3.79 -2.54 0.33
CA VAL A 120 -2.97 -1.31 0.29
C VAL A 120 -2.41 -1.07 1.68
N TRP A 121 -1.11 -0.81 1.74
CA TRP A 121 -0.35 -0.75 2.99
C TRP A 121 0.30 0.62 3.15
N PHE A 122 0.18 1.26 4.31
CA PHE A 122 0.80 2.54 4.63
C PHE A 122 1.88 2.33 5.67
N GLU A 123 3.14 2.48 5.28
CA GLU A 123 4.29 2.18 6.14
C GLU A 123 4.47 3.18 7.28
N ASP A 124 4.08 4.44 7.04
CA ASP A 124 4.03 5.51 8.01
C ASP A 124 3.06 6.59 7.50
N VAL A 125 1.97 6.81 8.23
CA VAL A 125 0.95 7.78 7.83
C VAL A 125 1.40 9.18 8.25
N CYS A 126 1.48 10.09 7.26
CA CYS A 126 1.96 11.45 7.49
C CYS A 126 0.87 12.40 8.03
N GLU A 127 -0.21 12.56 7.26
CA GLU A 127 -1.36 13.42 7.53
C GLU A 127 -2.59 12.49 7.67
N ASP A 128 -3.12 12.04 6.52
CA ASP A 128 -4.14 11.02 6.34
C ASP A 128 -3.57 9.81 5.57
N ALA A 129 -4.07 8.61 5.84
CA ALA A 129 -3.81 7.46 4.96
C ALA A 129 -4.80 7.47 3.78
N ILE A 130 -6.09 7.63 4.08
CA ILE A 130 -7.17 7.54 3.10
C ILE A 130 -8.18 8.66 3.33
N THR A 131 -8.35 9.54 2.34
CA THR A 131 -9.34 10.62 2.37
C THR A 131 -10.47 10.32 1.38
N LEU A 132 -11.69 10.28 1.88
CA LEU A 132 -12.88 9.84 1.16
C LEU A 132 -13.83 11.02 0.94
N ARG A 133 -14.09 11.36 -0.33
CA ARG A 133 -14.88 12.53 -0.73
C ARG A 133 -16.16 12.18 -1.50
N GLN A 134 -16.57 10.91 -1.50
CA GLN A 134 -17.81 10.51 -2.15
C GLN A 134 -19.02 11.21 -1.52
N THR A 135 -19.99 11.65 -2.31
CA THR A 135 -21.23 12.25 -1.80
C THR A 135 -22.32 11.20 -1.55
N SER A 136 -22.20 10.04 -2.20
CA SER A 136 -23.10 8.88 -2.09
C SER A 136 -22.36 7.60 -2.55
N GLY A 137 -23.03 6.46 -2.45
CA GLY A 137 -22.46 5.16 -2.84
C GLY A 137 -21.66 4.50 -1.73
N THR A 138 -20.76 3.59 -2.11
CA THR A 138 -20.01 2.74 -1.19
C THR A 138 -18.55 2.68 -1.57
N THR A 139 -17.69 3.02 -0.62
CA THR A 139 -16.24 2.77 -0.70
C THR A 139 -15.90 1.49 0.06
N ASN A 140 -15.05 0.64 -0.53
CA ASN A 140 -14.61 -0.60 0.09
C ASN A 140 -13.09 -0.55 0.36
N ILE A 141 -12.70 -0.76 1.60
CA ILE A 141 -11.31 -0.89 2.05
C ILE A 141 -11.15 -2.31 2.59
N VAL A 142 -10.44 -3.17 1.86
CA VAL A 142 -10.37 -4.60 2.18
C VAL A 142 -8.93 -5.11 2.19
N GLY A 143 -8.48 -5.60 3.35
CA GLY A 143 -7.10 -6.00 3.54
C GLY A 143 -6.12 -4.82 3.51
N GLY A 144 -4.86 -5.08 3.83
CA GLY A 144 -3.87 -4.02 3.98
C GLY A 144 -3.79 -3.51 5.41
N GLY A 145 -3.21 -2.32 5.58
CA GLY A 145 -3.10 -1.72 6.89
C GLY A 145 -2.31 -0.43 6.90
N ALA A 146 -2.33 0.27 8.03
CA ALA A 146 -1.60 1.50 8.24
C ALA A 146 -0.80 1.46 9.53
N LYS A 147 0.35 2.14 9.56
CA LYS A 147 1.16 2.34 10.76
C LYS A 147 1.29 3.82 11.09
N ASN A 148 1.49 4.11 12.38
CA ASN A 148 1.97 5.40 12.88
C ASN A 148 1.09 6.63 12.52
N ALA A 149 -0.21 6.42 12.27
CA ALA A 149 -1.13 7.55 12.09
C ALA A 149 -1.25 8.33 13.41
N SER A 150 -0.85 9.60 13.38
CA SER A 150 -0.87 10.46 14.58
C SER A 150 -2.26 10.99 14.92
N ASP A 151 -3.16 11.08 13.94
CA ASP A 151 -4.54 11.53 14.12
C ASP A 151 -5.53 10.56 13.47
N LYS A 152 -5.61 10.53 12.13
CA LYS A 152 -6.58 9.70 11.40
C LYS A 152 -5.94 8.81 10.33
N VAL A 153 -6.47 7.59 10.22
CA VAL A 153 -6.16 6.66 9.12
C VAL A 153 -7.13 6.90 7.96
N VAL A 154 -8.44 6.95 8.25
CA VAL A 154 -9.48 7.15 7.24
C VAL A 154 -10.27 8.41 7.58
N GLN A 155 -10.18 9.41 6.71
CA GLN A 155 -10.92 10.67 6.79
C GLN A 155 -12.13 10.63 5.85
N HIS A 156 -13.34 10.55 6.41
CA HIS A 156 -14.58 10.56 5.61
C HIS A 156 -15.18 11.97 5.53
N ASN A 157 -14.81 12.69 4.48
CA ASN A 157 -15.19 14.08 4.21
C ASN A 157 -16.45 14.20 3.33
N GLY A 158 -17.26 13.14 3.25
CA GLY A 158 -18.37 13.05 2.31
C GLY A 158 -19.60 12.36 2.90
N GLY A 159 -20.46 11.86 2.01
CA GLY A 159 -21.62 11.03 2.35
C GLY A 159 -21.41 9.56 1.98
N GLY A 160 -22.51 8.79 1.93
CA GLY A 160 -22.48 7.37 1.57
C GLY A 160 -21.95 6.47 2.67
N VAL A 161 -21.47 5.28 2.28
CA VAL A 161 -21.05 4.20 3.17
C VAL A 161 -19.57 3.85 2.94
N VAL A 162 -18.86 3.52 4.03
CA VAL A 162 -17.49 3.01 3.98
C VAL A 162 -17.47 1.64 4.63
N ASN A 163 -17.09 0.62 3.87
CA ASN A 163 -16.88 -0.73 4.37
C ASN A 163 -15.38 -0.94 4.60
N ILE A 164 -15.00 -1.28 5.83
CA ILE A 164 -13.60 -1.58 6.19
C ILE A 164 -13.54 -3.01 6.72
N GLU A 165 -12.79 -3.87 6.05
CA GLU A 165 -12.71 -5.29 6.36
C GLU A 165 -11.28 -5.79 6.29
N SER A 166 -10.90 -6.68 7.22
CA SER A 166 -9.58 -7.32 7.25
C SER A 166 -8.39 -6.35 7.26
N TYR A 167 -8.57 -5.12 7.79
CA TYR A 167 -7.59 -4.04 7.77
C TYR A 167 -6.81 -3.98 9.10
N CYS A 168 -5.49 -3.82 9.05
CA CYS A 168 -4.64 -3.68 10.23
C CYS A 168 -4.36 -2.19 10.54
N VAL A 169 -4.44 -1.80 11.81
CA VAL A 169 -3.97 -0.52 12.35
C VAL A 169 -3.21 -0.75 13.66
#